data_AF-A0A835L5W0-F1
#
_entry.id   AF-A0A835L5W0-F1
#
_cell.length_a   1.000
_cell.length_b   1.000
_cell.length_c   1.000
_cell.angle_alpha   90.00
_cell.angle_beta   90.00
_cell.angle_gamma   90.00
#
_symmetry.space_group_name_H-M   'P 1'
#
loop_
_entity.id
_entity.type
_entity.pdbx_description
1 polymer ?
#
loop_
_entity_poly.entity_id
_entity_poly.type
_entity_poly.pdbx_seq_one_letter_code
_entity_poly.pdbx_strand_id
1 'polypeptide(L)'
;MGDVLSLFSVIIMKFKSKFNESKIYFHYDLPWEKLKTVKWMNEKATANRAYVPTTVENVANVCTHALCVAPASLGARELLTRSVNAPQAIAAVVYGLALCLLFAVSTTFHSVCCCRSDT
;
A
#
# COMPACT_ATOMS: atom_id res chain seq x y z
N MET A 1 -8.22 -29.45 2.31
CA MET A 1 -8.93 -28.16 2.51
C MET A 1 -8.78 -27.62 3.94
N GLY A 2 -8.84 -28.47 4.98
CA GLY A 2 -8.67 -28.06 6.39
C GLY A 2 -7.29 -27.50 6.77
N ASP A 3 -6.20 -28.07 6.27
CA ASP A 3 -4.84 -27.62 6.63
C ASP A 3 -4.51 -26.21 6.14
N VAL A 4 -5.01 -25.85 4.96
CA VAL A 4 -4.80 -24.52 4.37
C VAL A 4 -5.52 -23.46 5.21
N LEU A 5 -6.78 -23.73 5.61
CA LEU A 5 -7.56 -22.83 6.47
C LEU A 5 -6.94 -22.68 7.87
N SER A 6 -6.37 -23.76 8.42
CA SER A 6 -5.64 -23.73 9.69
C SER A 6 -4.41 -22.85 9.61
N LEU A 7 -3.63 -22.99 8.54
CA LEU A 7 -2.38 -22.24 8.33
C LEU A 7 -2.64 -20.75 8.09
N PHE A 8 -3.70 -20.40 7.35
CA PHE A 8 -4.16 -19.01 7.24
C PHE A 8 -4.58 -18.43 8.60
N SER A 9 -5.30 -19.20 9.42
CA SER A 9 -5.73 -18.78 10.76
C SER A 9 -4.53 -18.51 11.69
N VAL A 10 -3.50 -19.37 11.64
CA VAL A 10 -2.26 -19.20 12.43
C VAL A 10 -1.48 -17.95 12.02
N ILE A 11 -1.40 -17.65 10.72
CA ILE A 11 -0.74 -16.44 10.20
C ILE A 11 -1.49 -15.19 10.67
N ILE A 12 -2.83 -15.17 10.56
CA ILE A 12 -3.66 -14.05 11.01
C ILE A 12 -3.52 -13.85 12.52
N MET A 13 -3.49 -14.92 13.32
CA MET A 13 -3.29 -14.83 14.76
C MET A 13 -1.91 -14.28 15.12
N LYS A 14 -0.83 -14.71 14.46
CA LYS A 14 0.52 -14.16 14.69
C LYS A 14 0.62 -12.68 14.31
N PHE A 15 -0.01 -12.29 13.20
CA PHE A 15 -0.05 -10.89 12.78
C PHE A 15 -0.85 -10.03 13.77
N LYS A 16 -2.05 -10.50 14.18
CA LYS A 16 -2.88 -9.84 15.20
C LYS A 16 -2.16 -9.73 16.54
N SER A 17 -1.40 -10.75 16.95
CA SER A 17 -0.60 -10.74 18.18
C SER A 17 0.52 -9.70 18.12
N LYS A 18 1.31 -9.67 17.04
CA LYS A 18 2.37 -8.67 16.82
C LYS A 18 1.82 -7.25 16.79
N PHE A 19 0.64 -7.06 16.20
CA PHE A 19 -0.03 -5.76 16.14
C PHE A 19 -0.58 -5.34 17.51
N ASN A 20 -1.13 -6.28 18.28
CA ASN A 20 -1.68 -6.02 19.63
C ASN A 20 -0.59 -5.74 20.68
N GLU A 21 0.61 -6.33 20.53
CA GLU A 21 1.78 -5.97 21.35
C GLU A 21 2.34 -4.58 21.00
N SER A 22 2.11 -4.11 19.77
CA SER A 22 2.47 -2.78 19.34
C SER A 22 1.45 -1.78 19.90
N LYS A 23 1.62 -1.38 21.17
CA LYS A 23 0.92 -0.23 21.78
C LYS A 23 1.41 1.07 21.13
N ILE A 24 1.01 1.31 19.89
CA ILE A 24 1.31 2.55 19.19
C ILE A 24 0.31 3.60 19.67
N TYR A 25 0.70 4.36 20.69
CA TYR A 25 -0.02 5.57 21.08
C TYR A 25 0.41 6.70 20.15
N PHE A 26 -0.39 6.96 19.10
CA PHE A 26 -0.28 8.17 18.29
C PHE A 26 -0.77 9.36 19.13
N HIS A 27 0.11 9.94 19.96
CA HIS A 27 -0.17 11.20 20.66
C HIS A 27 0.07 12.37 19.70
N TYR A 28 -0.89 12.64 18.83
CA TYR A 28 -0.85 13.76 17.90
C TYR A 28 -2.01 14.69 18.20
N ASP A 29 -1.72 15.90 18.66
CA ASP A 29 -2.69 16.99 18.74
C ASP A 29 -3.00 17.45 17.31
N LEU A 30 -3.95 16.78 16.67
CA LEU A 30 -4.32 17.07 15.31
C LEU A 30 -5.16 18.36 15.27
N PRO A 31 -4.75 19.38 14.50
CA PRO A 31 -5.48 20.64 14.41
C PRO A 31 -6.72 20.48 13.52
N TRP A 32 -7.80 19.91 14.08
CA TRP A 32 -9.06 19.60 13.38
C TRP A 32 -9.63 20.77 12.59
N GLU A 33 -9.55 21.98 13.12
CA GLU A 33 -10.04 23.17 12.42
C GLU A 33 -9.25 23.49 11.16
N LYS A 34 -7.94 23.25 11.15
CA LYS A 34 -7.13 23.38 9.93
C LYS A 34 -7.48 22.30 8.91
N LEU A 35 -7.71 21.05 9.35
CA LEU A 35 -8.06 19.94 8.45
C LEU A 35 -9.41 20.12 7.75
N LYS A 36 -10.40 20.74 8.42
CA LYS A 36 -11.70 21.06 7.80
C LYS A 36 -11.58 22.06 6.64
N THR A 37 -10.58 22.95 6.70
CA THR A 37 -10.35 23.96 5.65
C THR A 37 -9.59 23.43 4.44
N VAL A 38 -8.96 22.26 4.56
CA VAL A 38 -8.21 21.64 3.46
C VAL A 38 -9.19 21.07 2.44
N LYS A 39 -8.97 21.38 1.16
CA LYS A 39 -9.69 20.77 0.05
C LYS A 39 -9.11 19.38 -0.24
N TRP A 40 -9.71 18.35 0.33
CA TRP A 40 -9.21 16.96 0.26
C TRP A 40 -9.36 16.31 -1.12
N MET A 41 -10.38 16.69 -1.88
CA MET A 41 -10.71 16.08 -3.17
C MET A 41 -11.28 17.13 -4.11
N ASN A 42 -11.04 16.98 -5.40
CA ASN A 42 -11.65 17.84 -6.42
C ASN A 42 -13.05 17.35 -6.82
N GLU A 43 -13.88 18.29 -7.29
CA GLU A 43 -15.20 18.02 -7.89
C GLU A 43 -15.09 16.98 -9.03
N LYS A 44 -16.14 16.20 -9.22
CA LYS A 44 -16.17 15.16 -10.25
C LYS A 44 -15.99 15.79 -11.64
N ALA A 45 -15.20 15.14 -12.51
CA ALA A 45 -14.97 15.66 -13.84
C ALA A 45 -16.28 15.75 -14.64
N THR A 46 -16.44 16.82 -15.43
CA THR A 46 -17.55 16.94 -16.39
C THR A 46 -17.34 16.00 -17.57
N ALA A 47 -18.42 15.65 -18.28
CA ALA A 47 -18.46 14.56 -19.27
C ALA A 47 -17.41 14.63 -20.42
N ASN A 48 -16.73 15.78 -20.60
CA ASN A 48 -15.72 16.00 -21.64
C ASN A 48 -14.36 16.48 -21.11
N ARG A 49 -14.05 16.28 -19.82
CA ARG A 49 -12.72 16.60 -19.28
C ARG A 49 -12.14 15.46 -18.46
N ALA A 50 -10.82 15.33 -18.49
CA ALA A 50 -10.10 14.44 -17.59
C ALA A 50 -10.18 14.97 -16.15
N TYR A 51 -10.27 14.06 -15.20
CA TYR A 51 -10.21 14.39 -13.79
C TYR A 51 -8.82 14.91 -13.42
N VAL A 52 -8.77 16.02 -12.69
CA VAL A 52 -7.52 16.61 -12.18
C VAL A 52 -7.55 16.52 -10.65
N PRO A 53 -6.77 15.61 -10.04
CA PRO A 53 -6.72 15.46 -8.59
C PRO A 53 -6.11 16.71 -7.92
N THR A 54 -6.42 16.92 -6.65
CA THR A 54 -5.71 17.95 -5.86
C THR A 54 -4.29 17.48 -5.50
N THR A 55 -3.40 18.39 -5.13
CA THR A 55 -2.06 18.05 -4.63
C THR A 55 -2.12 17.16 -3.39
N VAL A 56 -3.06 17.42 -2.47
CA VAL A 56 -3.28 16.61 -1.27
C VAL A 56 -3.72 15.20 -1.63
N GLU A 57 -4.65 15.07 -2.58
CA GLU A 57 -5.14 13.78 -3.07
C GLU A 57 -4.04 12.97 -3.75
N ASN A 58 -3.22 13.62 -4.59
CA ASN A 58 -2.13 12.92 -5.27
C ASN A 58 -1.05 12.47 -4.28
N VAL A 59 -0.69 13.30 -3.28
CA VAL A 59 0.22 12.90 -2.19
C VAL A 59 -0.34 11.74 -1.38
N ALA A 60 -1.63 11.77 -1.03
CA ALA A 60 -2.27 10.67 -0.31
C ALA A 60 -2.23 9.35 -1.11
N ASN A 61 -2.47 9.43 -2.42
CA ASN A 61 -2.35 8.28 -3.33
C ASN A 61 -0.91 7.77 -3.39
N VAL A 62 0.10 8.64 -3.53
CA VAL A 62 1.51 8.24 -3.47
C VAL A 62 1.83 7.53 -2.16
N CYS A 63 1.44 8.12 -1.02
CA CYS A 63 1.75 7.55 0.30
C CYS A 63 1.11 6.17 0.49
N THR A 64 -0.17 6.02 0.15
CA THR A 64 -0.89 4.74 0.33
C THR A 64 -0.31 3.64 -0.56
N HIS A 65 0.06 3.94 -1.80
CA HIS A 65 0.68 2.98 -2.70
C HIS A 65 2.13 2.66 -2.32
N ALA A 66 2.92 3.64 -1.88
CA ALA A 66 4.29 3.43 -1.40
C ALA A 66 4.32 2.56 -0.12
N LEU A 67 3.37 2.78 0.79
CA LEU A 67 3.20 1.96 1.99
C LEU A 67 2.90 0.49 1.65
N CYS A 68 2.29 0.20 0.50
CA CYS A 68 2.00 -1.16 0.05
C CYS A 68 3.22 -1.90 -0.54
N VAL A 69 4.30 -1.20 -0.91
CA VAL A 69 5.55 -1.83 -1.36
C VAL A 69 6.20 -2.65 -0.25
N ALA A 70 6.19 -2.15 0.99
CA ALA A 70 6.78 -2.83 2.14
C ALA A 70 6.13 -4.19 2.46
N PRO A 71 4.80 -4.30 2.65
CA PRO A 71 4.15 -5.59 2.88
C PRO A 71 4.27 -6.53 1.67
N ALA A 72 4.26 -6.01 0.44
CA ALA A 72 4.51 -6.82 -0.76
C ALA A 72 5.92 -7.45 -0.75
N SER A 73 6.93 -6.67 -0.36
CA SER A 73 8.32 -7.14 -0.25
C SER A 73 8.49 -8.19 0.84
N LEU A 74 7.84 -7.98 2.00
CA LEU A 74 7.84 -8.95 3.10
C LEU A 74 7.11 -10.25 2.71
N GLY A 75 5.98 -10.15 2.01
CA GLY A 75 5.24 -11.30 1.48
C GLY A 75 6.06 -12.10 0.47
N ALA A 76 6.79 -11.42 -0.42
CA ALA A 76 7.69 -12.06 -1.37
C ALA A 76 8.82 -12.84 -0.66
N ARG A 77 9.43 -12.24 0.38
CA ARG A 77 10.46 -12.92 1.20
C ARG A 77 9.90 -14.13 1.93
N GLU A 78 8.70 -14.04 2.48
CA GLU A 78 8.05 -15.16 3.17
C GLU A 78 7.76 -16.31 2.18
N LEU A 79 7.24 -16.00 0.98
CA LEU A 79 6.99 -16.99 -0.06
C LEU A 79 8.29 -17.70 -0.50
N LEU A 80 9.38 -16.96 -0.65
CA LEU A 80 10.69 -17.53 -0.96
C LEU A 80 11.19 -18.44 0.16
N THR A 81 11.09 -17.99 1.41
CA THR A 81 11.55 -18.76 2.58
C THR A 81 10.77 -20.06 2.76
N ARG A 82 9.49 -20.09 2.37
CA ARG A 82 8.64 -21.28 2.45
C ARG A 82 8.68 -22.16 1.21
N SER A 83 9.36 -21.75 0.15
CA SER A 83 9.43 -22.54 -1.07
C SER A 83 10.32 -23.78 -0.85
N VAL A 84 9.78 -24.96 -1.15
CA VAL A 84 10.50 -26.24 -1.00
C VAL A 84 11.03 -26.74 -2.34
N ASN A 85 10.30 -26.45 -3.42
CA ASN A 85 10.62 -26.93 -4.76
C ASN A 85 10.87 -25.77 -5.73
N ALA A 86 11.67 -26.00 -6.77
CA ALA A 86 12.01 -24.98 -7.78
C ALA A 86 10.77 -24.27 -8.39
N PRO A 87 9.65 -24.95 -8.72
CA PRO A 87 8.45 -24.28 -9.22
C PRO A 87 7.81 -23.31 -8.20
N GLN A 88 7.86 -23.65 -6.91
CA GLN A 88 7.34 -22.78 -5.84
C GLN A 88 8.23 -21.56 -5.64
N ALA A 89 9.56 -21.73 -5.75
CA ALA A 89 10.50 -20.61 -5.70
C ALA A 89 10.30 -19.67 -6.89
N ILE A 90 10.13 -20.21 -8.10
CA ILE A 90 9.84 -19.44 -9.31
C ILE A 90 8.51 -18.68 -9.15
N ALA A 91 7.46 -19.34 -8.66
CA ALA A 91 6.18 -18.68 -8.39
C ALA A 91 6.33 -17.55 -7.36
N ALA A 92 7.06 -17.78 -6.25
CA ALA A 92 7.33 -16.76 -5.24
C ALA A 92 8.04 -15.53 -5.81
N VAL A 93 9.03 -15.73 -6.70
CA VAL A 93 9.73 -14.64 -7.41
C VAL A 93 8.77 -13.88 -8.32
N VAL A 94 8.00 -14.59 -9.16
CA VAL A 94 7.07 -13.97 -10.12
C VAL A 94 6.02 -13.13 -9.40
N TYR A 95 5.37 -13.69 -8.37
CA TYR A 95 4.37 -12.95 -7.60
C TYR A 95 4.99 -11.78 -6.83
N GLY A 96 6.15 -11.98 -6.20
CA GLY A 96 6.84 -10.95 -5.44
C GLY A 96 7.25 -9.76 -6.31
N LEU A 97 7.90 -10.02 -7.44
CA LEU A 97 8.32 -8.98 -8.39
C LEU A 97 7.12 -8.27 -9.01
N ALA A 98 6.07 -8.99 -9.42
CA ALA A 98 4.88 -8.39 -10.01
C ALA A 98 4.19 -7.42 -9.03
N LEU A 99 3.97 -7.83 -7.78
CA LEU A 99 3.36 -6.98 -6.75
C LEU A 99 4.24 -5.77 -6.40
N CYS A 100 5.56 -5.96 -6.24
CA CYS A 100 6.46 -4.84 -5.97
C CYS A 100 6.52 -3.84 -7.12
N LEU A 101 6.58 -4.32 -8.37
CA LEU A 101 6.58 -3.46 -9.55
C LEU A 101 5.25 -2.73 -9.73
N LEU A 102 4.11 -3.37 -9.48
CA LEU A 102 2.80 -2.74 -9.54
C LEU A 102 2.73 -1.51 -8.62
N PHE A 103 3.14 -1.66 -7.36
CA PHE A 103 3.16 -0.56 -6.40
C PHE A 103 4.24 0.47 -6.70
N ALA A 104 5.44 0.06 -7.17
CA ALA A 104 6.52 0.98 -7.51
C ALA A 104 6.19 1.86 -8.74
N VAL A 105 5.63 1.28 -9.80
CA VAL A 105 5.19 2.01 -11.00
C VAL A 105 4.04 2.94 -10.65
N SER A 106 3.07 2.49 -9.86
CA SER A 106 1.98 3.34 -9.37
C SER A 106 2.52 4.53 -8.57
N THR A 107 3.43 4.30 -7.63
CA THR A 107 4.07 5.36 -6.83
C THR A 107 4.83 6.35 -7.71
N THR A 108 5.59 5.86 -8.69
CA THR A 108 6.36 6.71 -9.61
C THR A 108 5.46 7.56 -10.50
N PHE A 109 4.39 6.97 -11.03
CA PHE A 109 3.43 7.69 -11.87
C PHE A 109 2.77 8.84 -11.10
N HIS A 110 2.29 8.56 -9.89
CA HIS A 110 1.71 9.60 -9.04
C HIS A 110 2.74 10.65 -8.59
N SER A 111 3.99 10.25 -8.31
CA SER A 111 5.07 11.16 -7.93
C SER A 111 5.48 12.10 -9.07
N VAL A 112 5.61 11.60 -10.30
CA VAL A 112 5.93 12.43 -11.47
C VAL A 112 4.79 13.37 -11.82
N CYS A 113 3.53 12.93 -11.69
CA CYS A 113 2.36 13.80 -11.85
C CYS A 113 2.29 14.90 -10.75
N CYS A 114 2.71 14.61 -9.52
CA CYS A 114 2.88 15.62 -8.46
C CYS A 114 3.94 16.64 -8.88
N CYS A 115 5.16 16.19 -9.19
CA CYS A 115 6.30 17.09 -9.44
C CYS A 115 6.16 17.93 -10.72
N ARG A 116 5.32 17.54 -11.68
CA ARG A 116 5.03 18.34 -12.89
C ARG A 116 4.16 19.57 -12.59
N SER A 117 3.47 19.60 -11.46
CA SER A 117 2.51 20.67 -11.15
C SER A 117 3.18 21.97 -10.67
N ASP A 118 4.50 21.95 -10.42
CA ASP A 118 5.25 23.05 -9.80
C ASP A 118 6.23 23.80 -10.75
N THR A 119 6.07 23.66 -12.08
CA THR A 119 6.83 24.44 -13.10
C THR A 119 5.89 25.11 -14.08
#